data_AF-A0A424NUI7-F1
#
_entry.id   AF-A0A424NUI7-F1
#
_cell.length_a   1.000
_cell.length_b   1.000
_cell.length_c   1.000
_cell.angle_alpha   90.00
_cell.angle_beta   90.00
_cell.angle_gamma   90.00
#
_symmetry.space_group_name_H-M   'P 1'
#
loop_
_entity.id
_entity.type
_entity.pdbx_description
1 polymer ?
#
loop_
_entity_poly.entity_id
_entity_poly.type
_entity_poly.pdbx_seq_one_letter_code
_entity_poly.pdbx_strand_id
1 'polypeptide(L)'
;DGLDEQEKNELYHQIGIGALKYYILKVDPAKRILFNPKESVDFNVNTGPFIQYAYARIQSIVKQSNDSKKNISLEIPLDQKEKELLKWLELYPQTIQNAAEQNSPALVANYVYELVKRFNSYYQKVVILSDDEYIRQFRLRLASQVGHVIQSGMGILGIECPKQM
;
A
#
# COMPACT_ATOMS: atom_id res chain seq x y z
N ASP A 1 -4.08 -16.65 -13.24
CA ASP A 1 -3.32 -17.52 -14.17
C ASP A 1 -1.83 -17.29 -14.00
N GLY A 2 -1.05 -18.38 -14.00
CA GLY A 2 0.40 -18.33 -13.82
C GLY A 2 0.93 -18.68 -12.43
N LEU A 3 0.07 -19.15 -11.51
CA LEU A 3 0.47 -19.74 -10.23
C LEU A 3 0.13 -21.22 -10.21
N ASP A 4 1.00 -22.04 -9.63
CA ASP A 4 0.70 -23.44 -9.33
C ASP A 4 -0.25 -23.59 -8.13
N GLU A 5 -0.67 -24.82 -7.83
CA GLU A 5 -1.62 -25.05 -6.72
C GLU A 5 -1.03 -24.76 -5.34
N GLN A 6 0.29 -24.90 -5.14
CA GLN A 6 0.93 -24.57 -3.88
C GLN A 6 0.96 -23.05 -3.70
N GLU A 7 1.38 -22.32 -4.73
CA GLU A 7 1.42 -20.86 -4.76
C GLU A 7 0.03 -20.24 -4.58
N LYS A 8 -1.01 -20.83 -5.19
CA LYS A 8 -2.39 -20.39 -4.96
C LYS A 8 -2.82 -20.59 -3.50
N ASN A 9 -2.50 -21.73 -2.90
CA ASN A 9 -2.86 -22.00 -1.51
C ASN A 9 -2.16 -21.05 -0.54
N GLU A 10 -0.88 -20.76 -0.77
CA GLU A 10 -0.13 -19.77 0.01
C GLU A 10 -0.73 -18.37 -0.16
N LEU A 11 -1.06 -17.98 -1.39
CA LEU A 11 -1.72 -16.71 -1.68
C LEU A 11 -3.08 -16.60 -0.95
N TYR A 12 -3.93 -17.61 -1.03
CA TYR A 12 -5.23 -17.62 -0.34
C TYR A 12 -5.06 -17.55 1.18
N HIS A 13 -4.05 -18.21 1.73
CA HIS A 13 -3.73 -18.12 3.14
C HIS A 13 -3.32 -16.69 3.54
N GLN A 14 -2.42 -16.06 2.79
CA GLN A 14 -1.99 -14.67 3.03
C GLN A 14 -3.15 -13.68 2.93
N ILE A 15 -4.04 -13.85 1.96
CA ILE A 15 -5.24 -13.02 1.80
C ILE A 15 -6.18 -13.20 3.00
N GLY A 16 -6.47 -14.44 3.38
CA GLY A 16 -7.39 -14.76 4.47
C GLY A 16 -6.88 -14.24 5.83
N ILE A 17 -5.59 -14.45 6.13
CA ILE A 17 -4.96 -13.94 7.34
C ILE A 17 -4.89 -12.40 7.32
N GLY A 18 -4.61 -11.80 6.16
CA GLY A 18 -4.61 -10.35 5.99
C GLY A 18 -5.99 -9.74 6.23
N ALA A 19 -7.05 -10.35 5.69
CA ALA A 19 -8.44 -9.97 5.93
C ALA A 19 -8.79 -9.97 7.43
N LEU A 20 -8.50 -11.07 8.12
CA LEU A 20 -8.81 -11.23 9.53
C LEU A 20 -8.03 -10.24 10.40
N LYS A 21 -6.70 -10.20 10.28
CA LYS A 21 -5.83 -9.33 11.09
C LYS A 21 -6.18 -7.87 10.87
N TYR A 22 -6.32 -7.44 9.63
CA TYR A 22 -6.64 -6.05 9.32
C TYR A 22 -8.01 -5.66 9.86
N TYR A 23 -9.03 -6.52 9.73
CA TYR A 23 -10.38 -6.21 10.21
C TYR A 23 -10.42 -5.96 11.71
N ILE A 24 -9.62 -6.70 12.47
CA ILE A 24 -9.48 -6.51 13.92
C ILE A 24 -8.66 -5.23 14.22
N LEU A 25 -7.50 -5.09 13.58
CA LEU A 25 -6.52 -4.04 13.90
C LEU A 25 -6.91 -2.64 13.42
N LYS A 26 -7.81 -2.52 12.42
CA LYS A 26 -8.27 -1.20 11.93
C LYS A 26 -9.18 -0.46 12.92
N VAL A 27 -9.73 -1.17 13.90
CA VAL A 27 -10.61 -0.60 14.92
C VAL A 27 -9.78 -0.21 16.13
N ASP A 28 -10.05 0.96 16.69
CA ASP A 28 -9.38 1.43 17.89
C ASP A 28 -9.52 0.41 19.05
N PRO A 29 -8.45 0.09 19.79
CA PRO A 29 -8.48 -0.90 20.87
C PRO A 29 -9.53 -0.63 21.96
N ALA A 30 -9.94 0.63 22.17
CA ALA A 30 -10.97 0.99 23.15
C ALA A 30 -12.40 0.68 22.67
N LYS A 31 -12.60 0.36 21.38
CA LYS A 31 -13.93 0.11 20.79
C LYS A 31 -14.21 -1.39 20.71
N ARG A 32 -15.50 -1.73 20.80
CA ARG A 32 -15.97 -3.11 20.58
C ARG A 32 -16.01 -3.42 19.09
N ILE A 33 -15.65 -4.65 18.74
CA ILE A 33 -15.67 -5.17 17.38
C ILE A 33 -16.73 -6.27 17.31
N LEU A 34 -17.67 -6.13 16.38
CA LEU A 34 -18.52 -7.24 15.94
C LEU A 34 -17.91 -7.79 14.66
N PHE A 35 -17.32 -8.99 14.73
CA PHE A 35 -16.67 -9.57 13.57
C PHE A 35 -17.70 -10.00 12.51
N ASN A 36 -17.53 -9.50 11.28
CA ASN A 36 -18.29 -9.93 10.12
C ASN A 36 -17.33 -10.49 9.05
N PRO A 37 -17.26 -11.82 8.86
CA PRO A 37 -16.38 -12.44 7.88
C PRO A 37 -16.58 -11.90 6.45
N LYS A 38 -17.82 -11.65 6.04
CA LYS A 38 -18.14 -11.20 4.68
C LYS A 38 -17.56 -9.82 4.38
N GLU A 39 -17.58 -8.93 5.37
CA GLU A 39 -16.99 -7.59 5.25
C GLU A 39 -15.46 -7.59 5.31
N SER A 40 -14.85 -8.64 5.89
CA SER A 40 -13.40 -8.71 6.05
C SER A 40 -12.65 -9.00 4.75
N VAL A 41 -13.31 -9.62 3.77
CA VAL A 41 -12.70 -10.12 2.53
C VAL A 41 -13.03 -9.29 1.28
N ASP A 42 -13.72 -8.15 1.44
CA ASP A 42 -14.12 -7.31 0.30
C ASP A 42 -12.93 -6.51 -0.24
N PHE A 43 -12.61 -6.68 -1.53
CA PHE A 43 -11.49 -6.05 -2.22
C PHE A 43 -11.74 -4.58 -2.62
N ASN A 44 -12.89 -3.99 -2.33
CA ASN A 44 -13.25 -2.63 -2.79
C ASN A 44 -13.38 -1.62 -1.65
N VAL A 45 -13.33 -2.08 -0.40
CA VAL A 45 -13.58 -1.25 0.80
C VAL A 45 -12.38 -1.30 1.75
N ASN A 46 -12.54 -0.78 2.97
CA ASN A 46 -11.47 -0.71 3.97
C ASN A 46 -11.15 -2.10 4.56
N THR A 47 -10.36 -2.90 3.83
CA THR A 47 -9.96 -4.27 4.19
C THR A 47 -8.47 -4.55 3.92
N GLY A 48 -7.95 -5.62 4.52
CA GLY A 48 -6.60 -6.12 4.26
C GLY A 48 -6.39 -6.52 2.78
N PRO A 49 -7.30 -7.30 2.16
CA PRO A 49 -7.21 -7.67 0.76
C PRO A 49 -7.20 -6.49 -0.20
N PHE A 50 -7.95 -5.41 0.08
CA PHE A 50 -7.88 -4.17 -0.72
C PHE A 50 -6.46 -3.57 -0.72
N ILE A 51 -5.80 -3.53 0.44
CA ILE A 51 -4.43 -3.03 0.58
C ILE A 51 -3.43 -3.97 -0.10
N GLN A 52 -3.54 -5.28 0.12
CA GLN A 52 -2.68 -6.29 -0.49
C GLN A 52 -2.75 -6.22 -2.02
N TYR A 53 -3.95 -6.06 -2.58
CA TYR A 53 -4.16 -5.94 -4.02
C TYR A 53 -3.54 -4.67 -4.59
N ALA A 54 -3.68 -3.54 -3.89
CA ALA A 54 -3.00 -2.30 -4.29
C ALA A 54 -1.47 -2.44 -4.26
N TYR A 55 -0.93 -3.13 -3.25
CA TYR A 55 0.50 -3.43 -3.17
C TYR A 55 0.96 -4.31 -4.34
N ALA A 56 0.27 -5.41 -4.64
CA ALA A 56 0.60 -6.28 -5.77
C ALA A 56 0.58 -5.54 -7.12
N ARG A 57 -0.37 -4.62 -7.30
CA ARG A 57 -0.41 -3.72 -8.46
C ARG A 57 0.82 -2.80 -8.52
N ILE A 58 1.21 -2.19 -7.40
CA ILE A 58 2.43 -1.37 -7.33
C ILE A 58 3.66 -2.20 -7.73
N GLN A 59 3.80 -3.41 -7.20
CA GLN A 59 4.91 -4.28 -7.56
C GLN A 59 4.93 -4.59 -9.06
N SER A 60 3.76 -4.81 -9.66
CA SER A 60 3.64 -5.07 -11.10
C SER A 60 4.02 -3.86 -11.96
N ILE A 61 3.74 -2.64 -11.51
CA ILE A 61 4.16 -1.40 -12.17
C ILE A 61 5.68 -1.21 -12.06
N VAL A 62 6.23 -1.39 -10.85
CA VAL A 62 7.65 -1.15 -10.57
C VAL A 62 8.56 -2.20 -11.21
N LYS A 63 8.07 -3.43 -11.47
CA LYS A 63 8.79 -4.44 -12.27
C LYS A 63 9.21 -3.95 -13.67
N GLN A 64 8.54 -2.93 -14.20
CA GLN A 64 8.85 -2.35 -15.51
C GLN A 64 9.95 -1.26 -15.42
N SER A 65 10.43 -0.95 -14.21
CA SER A 65 11.53 -0.03 -14.02
C SER A 65 12.86 -0.73 -14.30
N ASN A 66 13.62 -0.21 -15.27
CA ASN A 66 15.05 -0.51 -15.34
C ASN A 66 15.71 0.29 -14.22
N ASP A 67 16.17 -0.42 -13.18
CA ASP A 67 16.79 0.10 -11.95
C ASP A 67 18.16 0.75 -12.25
N SER A 68 18.12 1.74 -13.12
CA SER A 68 19.23 2.60 -13.44
C SER A 68 19.34 3.57 -12.27
N LYS A 69 20.43 3.45 -11.51
CA LYS A 69 20.86 4.38 -10.45
C LYS A 69 21.15 5.80 -10.98
N LYS A 70 20.49 6.23 -12.06
CA LYS A 70 20.56 7.59 -12.57
C LYS A 70 19.97 8.54 -11.54
N ASN A 71 20.59 9.71 -11.40
CA ASN A 71 20.08 10.76 -10.55
C ASN A 71 18.72 11.23 -11.09
N ILE A 72 17.72 11.30 -10.21
CA ILE A 72 16.46 11.97 -10.55
C ILE A 72 16.73 13.47 -10.53
N SER A 73 16.29 14.17 -11.58
CA SER A 73 16.23 15.62 -11.53
C SER A 73 15.20 16.06 -10.49
N LEU A 74 15.58 16.95 -9.58
CA LEU A 74 14.65 17.54 -8.62
C LEU A 74 13.79 18.66 -9.25
N GLU A 75 14.12 19.07 -10.47
CA GLU A 75 13.42 20.12 -11.23
C GLU A 75 12.33 19.53 -12.13
N ILE A 76 11.52 18.62 -11.59
CA ILE A 76 10.38 18.03 -12.31
C ILE A 76 9.09 18.72 -11.85
N PRO A 77 8.23 19.21 -12.76
CA PRO A 77 6.94 19.77 -12.38
C PRO A 77 6.05 18.68 -11.77
N LEU A 78 5.67 18.86 -10.51
CA LEU A 78 4.86 17.90 -9.78
C LEU A 78 3.36 18.13 -9.99
N ASP A 79 2.66 17.07 -10.37
CA ASP A 79 1.20 17.01 -10.34
C ASP A 79 0.68 17.10 -8.90
N GLN A 80 -0.56 17.59 -8.73
CA GLN A 80 -1.17 17.72 -7.42
C GLN A 80 -1.27 16.37 -6.68
N LYS A 81 -1.50 15.27 -7.40
CA LYS A 81 -1.55 13.91 -6.83
C LYS A 81 -0.19 13.41 -6.38
N GLU A 82 0.88 13.80 -7.09
CA GLU A 82 2.26 13.48 -6.69
C GLU A 82 2.62 14.21 -5.39
N LYS A 83 2.28 15.51 -5.30
CA LYS A 83 2.45 16.29 -4.06
C LYS A 83 1.65 15.70 -2.90
N GLU A 84 0.42 15.26 -3.16
CA GLU A 84 -0.43 14.61 -2.15
C GLU A 84 0.25 13.34 -1.60
N LEU A 85 0.76 12.47 -2.48
CA LEU A 85 1.48 11.27 -2.06
C LEU A 85 2.76 11.58 -1.27
N LEU A 86 3.57 12.54 -1.74
CA LEU A 86 4.81 12.93 -1.04
C LEU A 86 4.55 13.39 0.39
N LYS A 87 3.50 14.20 0.62
CA LYS A 87 3.10 14.62 1.97
C LYS A 87 2.69 13.43 2.83
N TRP A 88 1.96 12.47 2.28
CA TRP A 88 1.59 11.27 3.03
C TRP A 88 2.80 10.44 3.41
N LEU A 89 3.72 10.21 2.46
CA LEU A 89 4.96 9.49 2.72
C LEU A 89 5.79 10.15 3.83
N GLU A 90 5.84 11.48 3.88
CA GLU A 90 6.50 12.24 4.94
C GLU A 90 5.85 12.04 6.32
N LEU A 91 4.52 11.88 6.39
CA LEU A 91 3.79 11.68 7.65
C LEU A 91 3.96 10.29 8.26
N TYR A 92 4.49 9.32 7.51
CA TYR A 92 4.58 7.93 7.95
C TYR A 92 5.35 7.76 9.28
N PRO A 93 6.57 8.31 9.46
CA PRO A 93 7.32 8.13 10.71
C PRO A 93 6.58 8.68 11.93
N GLN A 94 5.91 9.84 11.79
CA GLN A 94 5.13 10.42 12.86
C GLN A 94 3.91 9.55 13.20
N THR A 95 3.27 8.94 12.20
CA THR A 95 2.15 8.02 12.42
C THR A 95 2.61 6.79 13.21
N ILE A 96 3.80 6.25 12.92
CA ILE A 96 4.37 5.14 13.70
C ILE A 96 4.64 5.55 15.16
N GLN A 97 5.22 6.73 15.38
CA GLN A 97 5.45 7.24 16.73
C GLN A 97 4.13 7.39 17.50
N ASN A 98 3.13 8.03 16.89
CA ASN A 98 1.81 8.21 17.50
C ASN A 98 1.14 6.86 17.82
N ALA A 99 1.25 5.88 16.92
CA ALA A 99 0.72 4.53 17.14
C ALA A 99 1.37 3.85 18.34
N ALA A 100 2.68 4.02 18.52
CA ALA A 100 3.41 3.48 19.67
C ALA A 100 3.02 4.19 20.98
N GLU A 101 3.00 5.52 20.99
CA GLU A 101 2.63 6.32 22.17
C GLU A 101 1.21 6.01 22.65
N GLN A 102 0.27 5.83 21.71
CA GLN A 102 -1.13 5.56 22.00
C GLN A 102 -1.45 4.07 22.15
N ASN A 103 -0.47 3.18 21.96
CA ASN A 103 -0.67 1.73 21.90
C ASN A 103 -1.81 1.31 20.95
N SER A 104 -1.94 2.00 19.81
CA SER A 104 -3.07 1.85 18.88
C SER A 104 -2.60 1.46 17.47
N PRO A 105 -2.63 0.16 17.11
CA PRO A 105 -2.30 -0.29 15.75
C PRO A 105 -3.29 0.23 14.70
N ALA A 106 -4.49 0.67 15.11
CA ALA A 106 -5.49 1.26 14.25
C ALA A 106 -4.99 2.51 13.53
N LEU A 107 -4.06 3.27 14.13
CA LEU A 107 -3.45 4.42 13.48
C LEU A 107 -2.63 4.01 12.24
N VAL A 108 -1.86 2.94 12.34
CA VAL A 108 -1.07 2.39 11.22
C VAL A 108 -2.00 1.81 10.15
N ALA A 109 -2.99 1.01 10.55
CA ALA A 109 -3.93 0.38 9.64
C ALA A 109 -4.69 1.43 8.79
N ASN A 110 -5.27 2.43 9.45
CA ASN A 110 -6.03 3.47 8.76
C ASN A 110 -5.14 4.39 7.93
N TYR A 111 -3.90 4.66 8.37
CA TYR A 111 -2.93 5.40 7.55
C TYR A 111 -2.61 4.66 6.25
N VAL A 112 -2.33 3.36 6.30
CA VAL A 112 -2.00 2.56 5.11
C VAL A 112 -3.20 2.54 4.14
N TYR A 113 -4.42 2.39 4.66
CA TYR A 113 -5.63 2.46 3.84
C TYR A 113 -5.77 3.82 3.12
N GLU A 114 -5.56 4.91 3.85
CA GLU A 114 -5.63 6.27 3.30
C GLU A 114 -4.52 6.56 2.28
N LEU A 115 -3.32 6.00 2.48
CA LEU A 115 -2.23 6.04 1.49
C LEU A 115 -2.62 5.26 0.22
N VAL A 116 -3.20 4.07 0.35
CA VAL A 116 -3.66 3.26 -0.79
C VAL A 116 -4.76 3.98 -1.58
N LYS A 117 -5.73 4.62 -0.91
CA LYS A 117 -6.76 5.42 -1.59
C LYS A 117 -6.16 6.52 -2.46
N ARG A 118 -5.15 7.22 -1.95
CA ARG A 118 -4.45 8.28 -2.68
C ARG A 118 -3.64 7.73 -3.83
N PHE A 119 -2.96 6.61 -3.62
CA PHE A 119 -2.25 5.93 -4.70
C PHE A 119 -3.19 5.48 -5.82
N ASN A 120 -4.35 4.90 -5.49
CA ASN A 120 -5.34 4.52 -6.48
C ASN A 120 -5.87 5.74 -7.26
N SER A 121 -6.12 6.87 -6.58
CA SER A 121 -6.49 8.12 -7.23
C SER A 121 -5.39 8.66 -8.14
N TYR A 122 -4.13 8.60 -7.71
CA TYR A 122 -2.96 8.95 -8.51
C TYR A 122 -2.84 8.07 -9.76
N TYR A 123 -2.90 6.75 -9.59
CA TYR A 123 -2.81 5.77 -10.67
C TYR A 123 -3.89 5.96 -11.75
N GLN A 124 -5.10 6.36 -11.35
CA GLN A 124 -6.20 6.63 -12.28
C GLN A 124 -6.04 7.94 -13.07
N LYS A 125 -5.28 8.91 -12.56
CA LYS A 125 -5.22 10.27 -13.11
C LYS A 125 -3.89 10.64 -13.73
N VAL A 126 -2.81 9.96 -13.34
CA VAL A 126 -1.46 10.28 -13.77
C VAL A 126 -0.82 9.07 -14.45
N VAL A 127 -0.32 9.28 -15.68
CA VAL A 127 0.37 8.24 -16.45
C VAL A 127 1.75 7.99 -15.84
N ILE A 128 1.91 6.88 -15.11
CA ILE A 128 3.19 6.52 -14.47
C ILE A 128 4.27 6.22 -15.51
N LEU A 129 3.91 5.45 -16.54
CA LEU A 129 4.80 5.10 -17.66
C LEU A 129 4.79 6.21 -18.71
N SER A 130 5.27 7.39 -18.34
CA SER A 130 5.37 8.55 -19.24
C SER A 130 6.41 8.30 -20.34
N ASP A 131 6.26 8.95 -21.50
CA ASP A 131 7.28 8.92 -22.56
C ASP A 131 8.57 9.64 -22.15
N ASP A 132 8.44 10.71 -21.34
CA ASP A 132 9.58 11.43 -20.75
C ASP A 132 10.30 10.55 -19.73
N GLU A 133 11.60 10.30 -19.95
CA GLU A 133 12.41 9.41 -19.11
C GLU A 133 12.53 9.90 -17.66
N TYR A 134 12.68 11.21 -17.44
CA TYR A 134 12.84 11.76 -16.09
C TYR A 134 11.53 11.69 -15.30
N ILE A 135 10.42 12.06 -15.94
CA ILE A 135 9.09 11.96 -15.33
C ILE A 135 8.76 10.49 -15.03
N ARG A 136 9.00 9.58 -15.99
CA ARG A 136 8.77 8.14 -15.81
C ARG A 136 9.58 7.60 -14.64
N GLN A 137 10.88 7.92 -14.55
CA GLN A 137 11.74 7.47 -13.44
C GLN A 137 11.26 8.01 -12.10
N PHE A 138 10.91 9.31 -12.02
CA PHE A 138 10.37 9.90 -10.80
C PHE A 138 9.10 9.19 -10.34
N ARG A 139 8.13 8.99 -11.24
CA ARG A 139 6.84 8.34 -10.94
C ARG A 139 7.00 6.88 -10.53
N LEU A 140 7.91 6.15 -11.15
CA LEU A 140 8.25 4.78 -10.76
C LEU A 140 8.87 4.73 -9.35
N ARG A 141 9.77 5.66 -9.01
CA ARG A 141 10.32 5.74 -7.64
C ARG A 141 9.27 6.15 -6.62
N LEU A 142 8.38 7.09 -6.96
CA LEU A 142 7.28 7.46 -6.08
C LEU A 142 6.36 6.25 -5.81
N ALA A 143 6.00 5.50 -6.85
CA ALA A 143 5.21 4.27 -6.71
C ALA A 143 5.95 3.21 -5.86
N SER A 144 7.25 3.01 -6.10
CA SER A 144 8.09 2.11 -5.30
C SER A 144 8.11 2.51 -3.82
N GLN A 145 8.26 3.81 -3.52
CA GLN A 145 8.27 4.30 -2.14
C GLN A 145 6.92 4.11 -1.45
N VAL A 146 5.80 4.31 -2.17
CA VAL A 146 4.47 3.96 -1.66
C VAL A 146 4.38 2.46 -1.36
N GLY A 147 4.88 1.61 -2.26
CA GLY A 147 4.95 0.17 -2.06
C GLY A 147 5.75 -0.21 -0.79
N HIS A 148 6.90 0.42 -0.56
CA HIS A 148 7.72 0.21 0.62
C HIS A 148 6.99 0.61 1.92
N VAL A 149 6.30 1.75 1.93
CA VAL A 149 5.53 2.19 3.11
C VAL A 149 4.34 1.27 3.37
N ILE A 150 3.64 0.81 2.34
CA ILE A 150 2.55 -0.18 2.50
C ILE A 150 3.10 -1.48 3.09
N GLN A 151 4.19 -2.01 2.54
CA GLN A 151 4.82 -3.24 3.04
C GLN A 151 5.27 -3.10 4.50
N SER A 152 5.90 -1.96 4.84
CA SER A 152 6.34 -1.67 6.20
C SER A 152 5.16 -1.58 7.16
N GLY A 153 4.13 -0.80 6.83
CA GLY A 153 2.96 -0.62 7.70
C GLY A 153 2.16 -1.89 7.89
N MET A 154 1.93 -2.66 6.82
CA MET A 154 1.27 -3.96 6.90
C MET A 154 2.13 -4.99 7.66
N GLY A 155 3.45 -4.97 7.49
CA GLY A 155 4.39 -5.80 8.23
C GLY A 155 4.37 -5.54 9.74
N ILE A 156 4.27 -4.28 10.17
CA ILE A 156 4.09 -3.90 11.58
C ILE A 156 2.79 -4.50 12.15
N LEU A 157 1.73 -4.56 11.35
CA LEU A 157 0.47 -5.22 11.71
C LEU A 157 0.54 -6.76 11.65
N GLY A 158 1.70 -7.32 11.30
CA GLY A 158 1.90 -8.75 11.11
C GLY A 158 1.17 -9.30 9.90
N ILE A 159 0.95 -8.48 8.86
CA ILE A 159 0.24 -8.85 7.64
C ILE A 159 1.21 -8.87 6.47
N GLU A 160 1.31 -10.03 5.82
CA GLU A 160 2.10 -10.19 4.61
C GLU A 160 1.40 -9.58 3.40
N CYS A 161 2.18 -8.98 2.50
CA CYS A 161 1.66 -8.42 1.26
C CYS A 161 2.23 -9.21 0.06
N PRO A 162 1.40 -10.00 -0.64
CA PRO A 162 1.86 -10.76 -1.81
C PRO A 162 2.29 -9.82 -2.93
N LYS A 163 3.39 -10.17 -3.63
CA LYS A 163 3.90 -9.37 -4.76
C LYS A 163 3.07 -9.50 -6.04
N GLN A 164 2.17 -10.47 -6.09
CA GLN A 164 1.27 -10.76 -7.21
C GLN A 164 -0.05 -11.31 -6.67
N MET A 165 -1.16 -10.88 -7.26
CA MET A 165 -2.53 -11.28 -6.91
C MET A 165 -3.38 -11.34 -8.16
#